data_AF-A0A0S8ECC6-F1
#
_entry.id   AF-A0A0S8ECC6-F1
#
_cell.length_a   1.000
_cell.length_b   1.000
_cell.length_c   1.000
_cell.angle_alpha   90.00
_cell.angle_beta   90.00
_cell.angle_gamma   90.00
#
_symmetry.space_group_name_H-M   'P 1'
#
loop_
_entity.id
_entity.type
_entity.pdbx_description
1 polymer ?
#
loop_
_entity_poly.entity_id
_entity_poly.type
_entity_poly.pdbx_seq_one_letter_code
_entity_poly.pdbx_strand_id
1 'polypeptide(L)'
;MALRLIELILPEDQLKHSQDVLKDCQASGIWYEKLEEYKILIRILLPAEKTEEAMDTFEKQFSIVDGFRIILLSVEASIPRSEEPEKEPTTHVEIPPEKQLASNIGRISREELYNDVADSSKITKIYLIMVALSSIVAAIGLLRSNVAIIIGAMVIAPLIGPNVALSLATTLGDIQFVRNSLKTMIVGIVTAFILSTSLGFIFPVNPATPEITSRT
;
A
#
# COMPACT_ATOMS: atom_id res chain seq x y z
N MET A 1 -11.35 12.23 -9.02
CA MET A 1 -10.62 10.99 -9.41
C MET A 1 -9.14 11.06 -9.03
N ALA A 2 -8.58 9.97 -8.48
CA ALA A 2 -7.13 9.87 -8.22
C ALA A 2 -6.37 9.75 -9.54
N LEU A 3 -5.30 10.54 -9.70
CA LEU A 3 -4.46 10.54 -10.89
C LEU A 3 -3.13 9.85 -10.61
N ARG A 4 -2.55 9.29 -11.67
CA ARG A 4 -1.22 8.71 -11.70
C ARG A 4 -0.44 9.31 -12.85
N LEU A 5 0.83 9.56 -12.62
CA LEU A 5 1.78 10.01 -13.63
C LEU A 5 2.70 8.83 -13.95
N ILE A 6 2.60 8.31 -15.16
CA ILE A 6 3.55 7.33 -15.69
C ILE A 6 4.66 8.09 -16.41
N GLU A 7 5.90 7.82 -16.04
CA GLU A 7 7.07 8.21 -16.83
C GLU A 7 7.62 6.98 -17.56
N LEU A 8 7.68 7.07 -18.88
CA LEU A 8 8.13 6.01 -19.77
C LEU A 8 9.43 6.46 -20.44
N ILE A 9 10.52 5.73 -20.21
CA ILE A 9 11.82 5.99 -20.81
C ILE A 9 12.03 5.00 -21.94
N LEU A 10 12.29 5.49 -23.15
CA LEU A 10 12.49 4.71 -24.37
C LEU A 10 13.66 5.27 -25.19
N PRO A 11 14.28 4.48 -26.07
CA PRO A 11 15.16 5.00 -27.12
C PRO A 11 14.38 5.86 -28.15
N GLU A 12 15.03 6.84 -28.75
CA GLU A 12 14.44 7.79 -29.70
C GLU A 12 13.83 7.11 -30.94
N ASP A 13 14.35 5.94 -31.32
CA ASP A 13 13.88 5.13 -32.46
C ASP A 13 12.42 4.66 -32.31
N GLN A 14 11.91 4.55 -31.08
CA GLN A 14 10.58 4.03 -30.77
C GLN A 14 9.51 5.12 -30.59
N LEU A 15 9.84 6.39 -30.83
CA LEU A 15 8.91 7.52 -30.66
C LEU A 15 7.60 7.33 -31.43
N LYS A 16 7.67 6.94 -32.71
CA LYS A 16 6.47 6.76 -33.54
C LYS A 16 5.59 5.61 -33.04
N HIS A 17 6.22 4.51 -32.62
CA HIS A 17 5.49 3.36 -32.12
C HIS A 17 4.79 3.68 -30.80
N SER A 18 5.46 4.40 -29.89
CA SER A 18 4.86 4.86 -28.63
C SER A 18 3.64 5.78 -28.86
N GLN A 19 3.69 6.67 -29.85
CA GLN A 19 2.59 7.59 -30.15
C GLN A 19 1.33 6.86 -30.63
N ASP A 20 1.46 5.76 -31.36
CA ASP A 20 0.32 4.99 -31.83
C ASP A 20 -0.37 4.24 -30.67
N VAL A 21 0.40 3.72 -29.74
CA VAL A 21 -0.11 3.05 -28.53
C VAL A 21 -0.78 4.04 -27.58
N LEU A 22 -0.22 5.25 -27.49
CA LEU A 22 -0.74 6.32 -26.64
C LEU A 22 -2.08 6.90 -27.12
N LYS A 23 -2.43 6.76 -28.41
CA LYS A 23 -3.72 7.21 -28.94
C LYS A 23 -4.89 6.40 -28.39
N ASP A 24 -4.66 5.13 -28.07
CA ASP A 24 -5.68 4.25 -27.50
C ASP A 24 -5.84 4.48 -25.99
N CYS A 25 -4.85 5.12 -25.35
CA CYS A 25 -4.91 5.47 -23.94
C CYS A 25 -5.74 6.75 -23.72
N GLN A 26 -6.79 6.65 -22.91
CA GLN A 26 -7.59 7.81 -22.46
C GLN A 26 -6.82 8.62 -21.39
N ALA A 27 -5.67 9.17 -21.77
CA ALA A 27 -4.82 9.98 -20.91
C ALA A 27 -5.36 11.41 -20.76
N SER A 28 -5.26 11.96 -19.55
CA SER A 28 -5.60 13.36 -19.24
C SER A 28 -4.53 14.34 -19.76
N GLY A 29 -3.30 13.88 -19.93
CA GLY A 29 -2.20 14.67 -20.47
C GLY A 29 -1.04 13.79 -20.91
N ILE A 30 -0.37 14.17 -22.00
CA ILE A 30 0.81 13.46 -22.51
C ILE A 30 1.87 14.51 -22.86
N TRP A 31 3.07 14.34 -22.33
CA TRP A 31 4.23 15.20 -22.60
C TRP A 31 5.41 14.36 -23.05
N TYR A 32 6.21 14.93 -23.96
CA TYR A 32 7.40 14.31 -24.51
C TYR A 32 8.60 15.20 -24.24
N GLU A 33 9.64 14.62 -23.66
CA GLU A 33 10.90 15.30 -23.37
C GLU A 33 12.04 14.47 -23.95
N LYS A 34 12.95 15.09 -24.70
CA LYS A 34 14.14 14.42 -25.22
C LYS A 34 15.23 14.47 -24.16
N LEU A 35 15.80 13.31 -23.83
CA LEU A 35 16.92 13.18 -22.92
C LEU A 35 18.24 13.17 -23.69
N GLU A 36 19.33 13.53 -23.01
CA GLU A 36 20.68 13.29 -23.50
C GLU A 36 20.92 11.77 -23.63
N GLU A 37 21.69 11.34 -24.63
CA GLU A 37 21.91 9.92 -25.04
C GLU A 37 20.86 9.24 -25.95
N TYR A 38 20.17 9.97 -26.84
CA TYR A 38 19.18 9.38 -27.78
C TYR A 38 18.02 8.64 -27.08
N LYS A 39 17.62 9.14 -25.91
CA LYS A 39 16.47 8.63 -25.14
C LYS A 39 15.35 9.66 -25.13
N ILE A 40 14.12 9.18 -24.99
CA ILE A 40 12.91 9.98 -24.84
C ILE A 40 12.26 9.63 -23.51
N LEU A 41 11.76 10.66 -22.84
CA LEU A 41 10.92 10.56 -21.66
C LEU A 41 9.50 10.94 -22.06
N ILE A 42 8.56 10.03 -21.85
CA ILE A 42 7.15 10.27 -22.09
C ILE A 42 6.45 10.30 -20.75
N ARG A 43 5.87 11.44 -20.39
CA ARG A 43 5.07 11.61 -19.18
C ARG A 43 3.60 11.51 -19.53
N ILE A 44 2.87 10.63 -18.87
CA ILE A 44 1.48 10.32 -19.16
C ILE A 44 0.69 10.49 -17.87
N LEU A 45 -0.25 11.43 -17.84
CA LEU A 45 -1.17 11.62 -16.73
C LEU A 45 -2.47 10.88 -17.03
N LEU A 46 -2.86 9.97 -16.15
CA LEU A 46 -4.03 9.12 -16.35
C LEU A 46 -4.77 8.86 -15.03
N PRO A 47 -6.08 8.55 -15.10
CA PRO A 47 -6.82 8.07 -13.93
C PRO A 47 -6.23 6.75 -13.42
N ALA A 48 -6.19 6.59 -12.09
CA ALA A 48 -5.70 5.36 -11.43
C ALA A 48 -6.37 4.09 -11.98
N GLU A 49 -7.66 4.19 -12.31
CA GLU A 49 -8.45 3.11 -12.91
C GLU A 49 -7.89 2.54 -14.21
N LYS A 50 -7.18 3.35 -14.99
CA LYS A 50 -6.60 2.95 -16.30
C LYS A 50 -5.11 2.67 -16.22
N THR A 51 -4.49 2.85 -15.04
CA THR A 51 -3.04 2.71 -14.85
C THR A 51 -2.55 1.30 -15.15
N GLU A 52 -3.19 0.27 -14.59
CA GLU A 52 -2.77 -1.13 -14.79
C GLU A 52 -2.89 -1.53 -16.28
N GLU A 53 -3.94 -1.11 -16.98
CA GLU A 53 -4.13 -1.43 -18.41
C GLU A 53 -3.07 -0.76 -19.30
N ALA A 54 -2.75 0.51 -19.02
CA ALA A 54 -1.71 1.23 -19.74
C ALA A 54 -0.33 0.61 -19.48
N MET A 55 -0.01 0.29 -18.22
CA MET A 55 1.27 -0.34 -17.86
C MET A 55 1.43 -1.72 -18.50
N ASP A 56 0.42 -2.58 -18.45
CA ASP A 56 0.42 -3.90 -19.10
C ASP A 56 0.68 -3.78 -20.61
N THR A 57 0.10 -2.76 -21.25
CA THR A 57 0.26 -2.52 -22.68
C THR A 57 1.68 -2.09 -23.01
N PHE A 58 2.24 -1.15 -22.25
CA PHE A 58 3.61 -0.71 -22.43
C PHE A 58 4.64 -1.82 -22.14
N GLU A 59 4.41 -2.62 -21.10
CA GLU A 59 5.28 -3.77 -20.81
C GLU A 59 5.27 -4.79 -21.95
N LYS A 60 4.10 -5.16 -22.47
CA LYS A 60 4.00 -6.12 -23.58
C LYS A 60 4.71 -5.65 -24.86
N GLN A 61 4.67 -4.35 -25.14
CA GLN A 61 5.18 -3.82 -26.41
C GLN A 61 6.66 -3.41 -26.35
N PHE A 62 7.11 -2.91 -25.20
CA PHE A 62 8.43 -2.29 -25.08
C PHE A 62 9.40 -3.04 -24.16
N SER A 63 8.98 -4.13 -23.49
CA SER A 63 9.86 -4.94 -22.60
C SER A 63 11.14 -5.46 -23.26
N ILE A 64 11.15 -5.61 -24.59
CA ILE A 64 12.28 -6.14 -25.36
C ILE A 64 13.30 -5.03 -25.71
N VAL A 65 12.94 -3.77 -25.53
CA VAL A 65 13.77 -2.63 -25.94
C VAL A 65 14.80 -2.29 -24.87
N ASP A 66 16.07 -2.23 -25.26
CA ASP A 66 17.15 -1.83 -24.36
C ASP A 66 16.93 -0.40 -23.83
N GLY A 67 17.02 -0.25 -22.51
CA GLY A 67 16.79 1.03 -21.83
C GLY A 67 15.33 1.37 -21.56
N PHE A 68 14.39 0.45 -21.81
CA PHE A 68 13.00 0.58 -21.41
C PHE A 68 12.85 0.67 -19.89
N ARG A 69 12.14 1.69 -19.41
CA ARG A 69 11.77 1.80 -18.00
C ARG A 69 10.42 2.49 -17.84
N ILE A 70 9.59 1.94 -16.96
CA ILE A 70 8.36 2.58 -16.48
C ILE A 70 8.58 3.03 -15.03
N ILE A 71 8.19 4.25 -14.73
CA ILE A 71 8.13 4.80 -13.37
C ILE A 71 6.70 5.25 -13.14
N LEU A 72 6.08 4.78 -12.05
CA LEU A 72 4.74 5.17 -11.66
C LEU A 72 4.81 6.13 -10.46
N LEU A 73 4.20 7.29 -10.59
CA LEU A 73 4.13 8.33 -9.56
C LEU A 73 2.67 8.61 -9.19
N SER A 74 2.38 8.62 -7.89
CA SER A 74 1.08 9.05 -7.37
C SER A 74 0.96 10.57 -7.39
N VAL A 75 -0.06 11.08 -8.06
CA VAL A 75 -0.28 12.53 -8.18
C VAL A 75 -1.15 13.00 -7.01
N GLU A 76 -0.54 13.76 -6.10
CA GLU A 76 -1.23 14.31 -4.92
C GLU A 76 -2.23 15.41 -5.29
N ALA A 77 -1.91 16.22 -6.31
CA ALA A 77 -2.78 17.28 -6.82
C ALA A 77 -2.48 17.59 -8.29
N SER A 78 -3.53 17.95 -9.04
CA SER A 78 -3.42 18.49 -10.40
C SER A 78 -4.39 19.65 -10.57
N ILE A 79 -3.96 20.69 -11.26
CA ILE A 79 -4.79 21.84 -11.65
C ILE A 79 -4.71 21.95 -13.19
N PRO A 80 -5.84 22.02 -13.91
CA PRO A 80 -7.22 22.02 -13.41
C PRO A 80 -7.63 20.69 -12.77
N ARG A 81 -8.58 20.73 -11.83
CA ARG A 81 -9.13 19.51 -11.23
C ARG A 81 -9.87 18.75 -12.33
N SER A 82 -9.52 17.48 -12.54
CA SER A 82 -10.28 16.63 -13.45
C SER A 82 -11.72 16.56 -12.96
N GLU A 83 -12.66 16.95 -13.83
CA GLU A 83 -14.08 16.82 -13.55
C GLU A 83 -14.36 15.34 -13.28
N GLU A 84 -14.92 15.02 -12.12
CA GLU A 84 -15.65 13.76 -11.98
C GLU A 84 -16.82 13.88 -12.95
N PRO A 85 -17.09 12.90 -13.82
CA PRO A 85 -18.29 12.93 -14.61
C PRO A 85 -19.45 13.14 -13.64
N GLU A 86 -20.13 14.28 -13.74
CA GLU A 86 -21.37 14.53 -13.03
C GLU A 86 -22.23 13.31 -13.33
N LYS A 87 -22.55 12.54 -12.29
CA LYS A 87 -23.55 11.48 -12.42
C LYS A 87 -24.81 12.20 -12.85
N GLU A 88 -25.20 12.06 -14.11
CA GLU A 88 -26.57 12.33 -14.54
C GLU A 88 -27.49 11.70 -13.49
N PRO A 89 -28.59 12.38 -13.08
CA PRO A 89 -29.45 11.90 -12.02
C PRO A 89 -30.10 10.58 -12.44
N THR A 90 -29.44 9.47 -12.15
CA THR A 90 -29.95 8.13 -12.41
C THR A 90 -31.14 7.93 -11.50
N THR A 91 -32.30 7.85 -12.13
CA THR A 91 -33.54 7.26 -11.64
C THR A 91 -33.22 6.08 -10.71
N HIS A 92 -33.85 6.06 -9.53
CA HIS A 92 -33.71 5.04 -8.50
C HIS A 92 -33.69 3.61 -9.08
N VAL A 93 -32.49 3.08 -9.29
CA VAL A 93 -32.26 1.63 -9.41
C VAL A 93 -31.46 1.28 -8.17
N GLU A 94 -32.08 0.52 -7.25
CA GLU A 94 -31.42 -0.07 -6.09
C GLU A 94 -30.30 -0.99 -6.58
N ILE A 95 -29.08 -0.45 -6.63
CA ILE A 95 -27.88 -1.25 -6.77
C ILE A 95 -27.56 -1.80 -5.37
N PRO A 96 -27.38 -3.13 -5.19
CA PRO A 96 -26.99 -3.72 -3.91
C PRO A 96 -25.74 -3.03 -3.33
N PRO A 97 -25.69 -2.78 -2.00
CA PRO A 97 -24.63 -1.99 -1.36
C PRO A 97 -23.21 -2.54 -1.59
N GLU A 98 -23.06 -3.83 -1.88
CA GLU A 98 -21.78 -4.46 -2.26
C GLU A 98 -21.16 -3.87 -3.54
N LYS A 99 -21.96 -3.54 -4.56
CA LYS A 99 -21.43 -3.08 -5.85
C LYS A 99 -21.03 -1.60 -5.85
N GLN A 100 -21.67 -0.78 -5.01
CA GLN A 100 -21.32 0.64 -4.86
C GLN A 100 -20.03 0.87 -4.06
N LEU A 101 -19.70 -0.04 -3.14
CA LEU A 101 -18.43 0.00 -2.41
C LEU A 101 -17.26 -0.35 -3.34
N ALA A 102 -17.42 -1.37 -4.17
CA ALA A 102 -16.41 -1.79 -5.15
C ALA A 102 -16.14 -0.71 -6.22
N SER A 103 -17.14 0.10 -6.59
CA SER A 103 -16.95 1.16 -7.59
C SER A 103 -16.27 2.44 -7.07
N ASN A 104 -16.20 2.64 -5.74
CA ASN A 104 -15.58 3.85 -5.15
C ASN A 104 -14.16 3.61 -4.63
N ILE A 105 -13.73 2.35 -4.52
CA ILE A 105 -12.32 2.05 -4.25
C ILE A 105 -11.60 2.21 -5.58
N GLY A 106 -11.04 3.40 -5.82
CA GLY A 106 -10.24 3.67 -7.01
C GLY A 106 -9.23 2.52 -7.20
N ARG A 107 -9.25 1.91 -8.38
CA ARG A 107 -8.41 0.75 -8.68
C ARG A 107 -6.94 1.13 -8.50
N ILE A 108 -6.25 0.46 -7.58
CA ILE A 108 -4.82 0.65 -7.32
C ILE A 108 -4.07 -0.40 -8.14
N SER A 109 -2.97 -0.01 -8.82
CA SER A 109 -2.18 -0.96 -9.62
C SER A 109 -1.51 -2.00 -8.73
N ARG A 110 -1.26 -3.21 -9.26
CA ARG A 110 -0.60 -4.29 -8.51
C ARG A 110 0.80 -3.89 -8.05
N GLU A 111 1.51 -3.14 -8.88
CA GLU A 111 2.87 -2.66 -8.64
C GLU A 111 2.88 -1.59 -7.55
N GLU A 112 1.85 -0.76 -7.50
CA GLU A 112 1.66 0.24 -6.44
C GLU A 112 1.34 -0.46 -5.11
N LEU A 113 0.35 -1.37 -5.12
CA LEU A 113 0.02 -2.20 -3.95
C LEU A 113 1.22 -2.99 -3.44
N TYR A 114 2.01 -3.57 -4.35
CA TYR A 114 3.20 -4.33 -3.99
C TYR A 114 4.23 -3.44 -3.31
N ASN A 115 4.54 -2.26 -3.87
CA ASN A 115 5.51 -1.34 -3.28
C ASN A 115 5.05 -0.77 -1.94
N ASP A 116 3.80 -0.34 -1.82
CA ASP A 116 3.22 0.19 -0.58
C ASP A 116 3.29 -0.82 0.57
N VAL A 117 3.01 -2.08 0.26
CA VAL A 117 2.96 -3.16 1.25
C VAL A 117 4.35 -3.76 1.50
N ALA A 118 5.26 -3.73 0.51
CA ALA A 118 6.61 -4.26 0.64
C ALA A 118 7.42 -3.57 1.73
N ASP A 119 7.28 -2.25 1.89
CA ASP A 119 7.97 -1.53 2.96
C ASP A 119 7.47 -1.91 4.36
N SER A 120 6.19 -2.25 4.47
CA SER A 120 5.56 -2.71 5.72
C SER A 120 6.03 -4.09 6.18
N SER A 121 6.69 -4.87 5.31
CA SER A 121 7.22 -6.20 5.63
C SER A 121 8.59 -6.19 6.28
N LYS A 122 9.29 -5.05 6.31
CA LYS A 122 10.68 -4.98 6.74
C LYS A 122 10.79 -4.81 8.25
N ILE A 123 11.73 -5.54 8.87
CA ILE A 123 12.07 -5.32 10.28
C ILE A 123 12.83 -4.00 10.40
N THR A 124 12.17 -2.98 10.91
CA THR A 124 12.80 -1.68 11.19
C THR A 124 12.98 -1.46 12.69
N LYS A 125 13.93 -0.61 13.06
CA LYS A 125 14.11 -0.21 14.47
C LYS A 125 12.86 0.47 15.03
N ILE A 126 12.19 1.29 14.19
CA ILE A 126 10.96 1.98 14.54
C ILE A 126 9.86 0.96 14.85
N TYR A 127 9.70 -0.07 14.02
CA TYR A 127 8.76 -1.16 14.27
C TYR A 127 9.00 -1.82 15.63
N LEU A 128 10.24 -2.18 15.96
CA LEU A 128 10.58 -2.81 17.24
C LEU A 128 10.31 -1.89 18.43
N ILE A 129 10.64 -0.60 18.32
CA ILE A 129 10.37 0.39 19.36
C ILE A 129 8.85 0.56 19.57
N MET A 130 8.07 0.64 18.49
CA MET A 130 6.62 0.76 18.56
C MET A 130 5.97 -0.47 19.20
N VAL A 131 6.43 -1.68 18.84
CA VAL A 131 6.01 -2.92 19.50
C VAL A 131 6.35 -2.91 20.99
N ALA A 132 7.56 -2.45 21.34
CA ALA A 132 7.99 -2.37 22.73
C ALA A 132 7.15 -1.37 23.54
N LEU A 133 6.93 -0.17 23.02
CA LEU A 133 6.11 0.87 23.65
C LEU A 133 4.66 0.42 23.77
N SER A 134 4.07 -0.16 22.72
CA SER A 134 2.73 -0.73 22.77
C SER A 134 2.61 -1.81 23.86
N SER A 135 3.60 -2.70 23.98
CA SER A 135 3.62 -3.75 25.01
C SER A 135 3.66 -3.17 26.43
N ILE A 136 4.45 -2.11 26.66
CA ILE A 136 4.52 -1.42 27.95
C ILE A 136 3.18 -0.73 28.26
N VAL A 137 2.61 0.00 27.29
CA VAL A 137 1.32 0.69 27.46
C VAL A 137 0.20 -0.32 27.72
N ALA A 138 0.18 -1.45 27.02
CA ALA A 138 -0.77 -2.53 27.23
C ALA A 138 -0.65 -3.11 28.65
N ALA A 139 0.57 -3.36 29.13
CA ALA A 139 0.79 -3.84 30.50
C ALA A 139 0.27 -2.84 31.55
N ILE A 140 0.53 -1.54 31.36
CA ILE A 140 0.00 -0.48 32.24
C ILE A 140 -1.54 -0.43 32.19
N GLY A 141 -2.13 -0.58 31.00
CA GLY A 141 -3.59 -0.62 30.81
C GLY A 141 -4.23 -1.77 31.57
N LEU A 142 -3.62 -2.96 31.53
CA LEU A 142 -4.07 -4.13 32.30
C LEU A 142 -3.92 -3.90 33.81
N LEU A 143 -2.76 -3.41 34.27
CA LEU A 143 -2.52 -3.13 35.69
C LEU A 143 -3.49 -2.09 36.26
N ARG A 144 -3.89 -1.10 35.45
CA ARG A 144 -4.86 -0.08 35.84
C ARG A 144 -6.31 -0.46 35.56
N SER A 145 -6.58 -1.65 35.03
CA SER A 145 -7.93 -2.08 34.59
C SER A 145 -8.62 -1.03 33.71
N ASN A 146 -7.89 -0.44 32.76
CA ASN A 146 -8.38 0.66 31.93
C ASN A 146 -8.39 0.27 30.45
N VAL A 147 -9.59 -0.01 29.94
CA VAL A 147 -9.85 -0.36 28.54
C VAL A 147 -9.35 0.71 27.57
N ALA A 148 -9.48 2.00 27.90
CA ALA A 148 -9.06 3.08 27.00
C ALA A 148 -7.53 3.04 26.75
N ILE A 149 -6.74 2.72 27.78
CA ILE A 149 -5.29 2.56 27.63
C ILE A 149 -4.95 1.30 26.81
N ILE A 150 -5.69 0.21 27.01
CA ILE A 150 -5.51 -1.04 26.26
C ILE A 150 -5.82 -0.82 24.76
N ILE A 151 -6.91 -0.12 24.44
CA ILE A 151 -7.24 0.25 23.06
C ILE A 151 -6.17 1.18 22.48
N GLY A 152 -5.67 2.14 23.27
CA GLY A 152 -4.56 3.00 22.86
C GLY A 152 -3.32 2.20 22.45
N ALA A 153 -2.97 1.14 23.19
CA ALA A 153 -1.86 0.26 22.83
C ALA A 153 -2.08 -0.45 21.48
N MET A 154 -3.32 -0.85 21.16
CA MET A 154 -3.67 -1.46 19.87
C MET A 154 -3.45 -0.51 18.70
N VAL A 155 -3.75 0.78 18.87
CA VAL A 155 -3.54 1.82 17.83
C VAL A 155 -2.05 2.06 17.58
N ILE A 156 -1.22 1.96 18.61
CA ILE A 156 0.24 2.15 18.49
C ILE A 156 0.91 0.95 17.79
N ALA A 157 0.39 -0.27 17.96
CA ALA A 157 1.03 -1.49 17.49
C ALA A 157 1.03 -1.59 15.95
N PRO A 158 2.19 -1.59 15.27
CA PRO A 158 2.27 -1.63 13.81
C PRO A 158 2.18 -3.05 13.24
N LEU A 159 1.32 -3.91 13.80
CA LEU A 159 1.26 -5.33 13.44
C LEU A 159 0.42 -5.62 12.19
N ILE A 160 -0.44 -4.68 11.77
CA ILE A 160 -1.27 -4.85 10.58
C ILE A 160 -0.42 -4.91 9.30
N GLY A 161 0.62 -4.07 9.20
CA GLY A 161 1.48 -3.99 8.01
C GLY A 161 2.10 -5.32 7.58
N PRO A 162 2.87 -6.01 8.46
CA PRO A 162 3.45 -7.32 8.15
C PRO A 162 2.41 -8.40 7.81
N ASN A 163 1.22 -8.34 8.40
CA ASN A 163 0.15 -9.32 8.14
C ASN A 163 -0.47 -9.10 6.74
N VAL A 164 -0.74 -7.85 6.37
CA VAL A 164 -1.19 -7.49 5.01
C VAL A 164 -0.13 -7.88 3.98
N ALA A 165 1.15 -7.63 4.28
CA ALA A 165 2.26 -8.03 3.42
C ALA A 165 2.37 -9.55 3.25
N LEU A 166 2.17 -10.32 4.30
CA LEU A 166 2.14 -11.77 4.22
C LEU A 166 0.98 -12.27 3.34
N SER A 167 -0.21 -11.68 3.49
CA SER A 167 -1.38 -12.01 2.67
C SER A 167 -1.16 -11.74 1.18
N LEU A 168 -0.63 -10.55 0.85
CA LEU A 168 -0.30 -10.17 -0.52
C LEU A 168 0.78 -11.09 -1.11
N ALA A 169 1.87 -11.31 -0.37
CA ALA A 169 2.96 -12.18 -0.81
C ALA A 169 2.49 -13.61 -1.09
N THR A 170 1.60 -14.14 -0.24
CA THR A 170 1.02 -15.48 -0.42
C THR A 170 0.12 -15.53 -1.66
N THR A 171 -0.66 -14.48 -1.90
CA THR A 171 -1.52 -14.37 -3.09
C THR A 171 -0.71 -14.31 -4.38
N LEU A 172 0.43 -13.61 -4.37
CA LEU A 172 1.34 -13.51 -5.52
C LEU A 172 2.25 -14.74 -5.68
N GLY A 173 2.33 -15.62 -4.69
CA GLY A 173 3.25 -16.77 -4.70
C GLY A 173 4.73 -16.38 -4.51
N ASP A 174 5.02 -15.17 -4.02
CA ASP A 174 6.38 -14.72 -3.77
C ASP A 174 6.91 -15.27 -2.43
N ILE A 175 7.61 -16.40 -2.52
CA ILE A 175 8.16 -17.11 -1.35
C ILE A 175 9.19 -16.26 -0.59
N GLN A 176 9.98 -15.44 -1.29
CA GLN A 176 10.98 -14.59 -0.64
C GLN A 176 10.30 -13.49 0.18
N PHE A 177 9.27 -12.87 -0.39
CA PHE A 177 8.47 -11.86 0.28
C PHE A 177 7.67 -12.45 1.46
N VAL A 178 7.09 -13.65 1.30
CA VAL A 178 6.43 -14.40 2.38
C VAL A 178 7.38 -14.62 3.56
N ARG A 179 8.60 -15.10 3.30
CA ARG A 179 9.59 -15.37 4.35
C ARG A 179 9.99 -14.09 5.09
N ASN A 180 10.12 -12.97 4.39
CA ASN A 180 10.45 -11.69 5.00
C ASN A 180 9.32 -11.19 5.90
N SER A 181 8.08 -11.15 5.40
CA SER A 181 6.90 -10.75 6.17
C SER A 181 6.67 -11.63 7.40
N LEU A 182 6.81 -12.95 7.24
CA LEU A 182 6.66 -13.91 8.33
C LEU A 182 7.75 -13.73 9.39
N LYS A 183 9.01 -13.54 8.98
CA LYS A 183 10.11 -13.27 9.91
C LYS A 183 9.85 -11.99 10.71
N THR A 184 9.37 -10.93 10.08
CA THR A 184 9.01 -9.68 10.75
C THR A 184 7.92 -9.88 11.78
N MET A 185 6.86 -10.62 11.42
CA MET A 185 5.76 -10.92 12.32
C MET A 185 6.23 -11.73 13.54
N ILE A 186 7.03 -12.78 13.32
CA ILE A 186 7.60 -13.60 14.41
C ILE A 186 8.48 -12.75 15.32
N VAL A 187 9.37 -11.91 14.77
CA VAL A 187 10.23 -11.04 15.57
C VAL A 187 9.42 -10.05 16.40
N GLY A 188 8.35 -9.47 15.84
CA GLY A 188 7.42 -8.62 16.59
C GLY A 188 6.75 -9.35 17.74
N ILE A 189 6.20 -10.54 17.48
CA ILE A 189 5.54 -11.38 18.50
C ILE A 189 6.52 -11.75 19.61
N VAL A 190 7.71 -12.22 19.26
CA VAL A 190 8.76 -12.60 20.24
C VAL A 190 9.19 -11.40 21.07
N THR A 191 9.35 -10.23 20.45
CA THR A 191 9.72 -8.99 21.15
C THR A 191 8.64 -8.60 22.17
N ALA A 192 7.37 -8.59 21.75
CA ALA A 192 6.24 -8.30 22.63
C ALA A 192 6.15 -9.32 23.77
N PHE A 193 6.28 -10.62 23.46
CA PHE A 193 6.22 -11.70 24.43
C PHE A 193 7.30 -11.59 25.50
N ILE A 194 8.56 -11.36 25.09
CA ILE A 194 9.69 -11.19 26.02
C ILE A 194 9.44 -9.99 26.93
N LEU A 195 9.06 -8.84 26.37
CA LEU A 195 8.82 -7.63 27.14
C LEU A 195 7.65 -7.78 28.11
N SER A 196 6.52 -8.30 27.66
CA SER A 196 5.34 -8.54 28.51
C SER A 196 5.67 -9.53 29.63
N THR A 197 6.42 -10.59 29.32
CA THR A 197 6.87 -11.57 30.33
C THR A 197 7.80 -10.92 31.36
N SER A 198 8.79 -10.15 30.92
CA SER A 198 9.69 -9.43 31.83
C SER A 198 8.95 -8.44 32.72
N LEU A 199 7.99 -7.68 32.17
CA LEU A 199 7.14 -6.77 32.95
C LEU A 199 6.29 -7.53 33.97
N GLY A 200 5.73 -8.69 33.61
CA GLY A 200 4.96 -9.52 34.52
C GLY A 200 5.77 -10.06 35.71
N PHE A 201 7.08 -10.30 35.53
CA PHE A 201 7.96 -10.69 36.64
C PHE A 201 8.37 -9.50 37.53
N ILE A 202 8.47 -8.30 36.98
CA ILE A 202 8.91 -7.10 37.70
C ILE A 202 7.76 -6.47 38.50
N PHE A 203 6.55 -6.44 37.93
CA PHE A 203 5.40 -5.78 38.53
C PHE A 203 4.51 -6.75 39.31
N PRO A 204 3.96 -6.36 40.47
CA PRO A 204 2.96 -7.15 41.17
C PRO A 204 1.66 -7.15 40.35
N VAL A 205 1.35 -8.27 39.71
CA VAL A 205 0.11 -8.46 38.94
C VAL A 205 -0.96 -9.04 39.85
N ASN A 206 -2.10 -8.35 39.98
CA ASN A 206 -3.28 -8.90 40.63
C ASN A 206 -4.20 -9.58 39.59
N PRO A 207 -4.30 -10.92 39.58
CA PRO A 207 -5.11 -11.65 38.60
C PRO A 207 -6.62 -11.45 38.77
N ALA A 208 -7.07 -10.89 39.91
CA ALA A 208 -8.47 -10.57 40.16
C ALA A 208 -8.94 -9.27 39.50
N THR A 209 -8.09 -8.59 38.73
CA THR A 209 -8.51 -7.41 37.97
C THR A 209 -9.52 -7.80 36.89
N PRO A 210 -10.61 -7.03 36.67
CA PRO A 210 -11.66 -7.38 35.72
C PRO A 210 -11.15 -7.67 34.31
N GLU A 211 -10.15 -6.91 33.85
CA GLU A 211 -9.56 -7.08 32.51
C GLU A 211 -8.71 -8.36 32.35
N ILE A 212 -8.16 -8.89 33.44
CA ILE A 212 -7.40 -10.15 33.42
C ILE A 212 -8.35 -11.33 33.60
N THR A 213 -9.25 -11.25 34.59
CA THR A 213 -10.23 -12.30 34.89
C THR A 213 -11.19 -12.55 33.73
N SER A 214 -11.60 -11.52 32.99
CA SER A 214 -12.48 -11.69 31.82
C SER A 214 -11.81 -12.37 30.63
N ARG A 215 -10.48 -12.53 30.65
CA ARG A 215 -9.66 -13.04 29.54
C ARG A 215 -8.87 -14.30 29.88
N THR A 216 -9.08 -14.87 31.07
CA THR A 216 -8.45 -16.10 31.57
C THR A 216 -9.54 -17.11 31.90
#